data_AF-A0A9X5UEV5-F1
#
_entry.id   AF-A0A9X5UEV5-F1
#
_cell.length_a   1.000
_cell.length_b   1.000
_cell.length_c   1.000
_cell.angle_alpha   90.00
_cell.angle_beta   90.00
_cell.angle_gamma   90.00
#
_symmetry.space_group_name_H-M   'P 1'
#
loop_
_entity.id
_entity.type
_entity.pdbx_description
1 polymer ?
#
loop_
_entity_poly.entity_id
_entity_poly.type
_entity_poly.pdbx_seq_one_letter_code
_entity_poly.pdbx_strand_id
1 'polypeptide(L)'
;MLVLALDTSTPACSVALVQIPDAAPRPGAMRPLASPQVVDARRHGELLSPLMRDTLAEAGVKPADLAGVVVGLGPGPFTSLRVGIVTAATFAAALGLTCHGVCSLDGIGAVTSGRTGVVTDARRREVFWAGYADGERIAGPAVDRPGRAAELLRADGVDVVVGPGLALYPDVFPNVVAAGAGAGVAAAQYPDPAVLAALAAPDLLAGRAPAPLTPIYLRRPDVAEPHPAKAVTG
;
A
#
# COMPACT_ATOMS: atom_id res chain seq x y z
N MET A 1 -7.76 20.17 3.86
CA MET A 1 -7.76 19.46 5.15
C MET A 1 -6.47 18.67 5.32
N LEU A 2 -5.96 18.51 6.55
CA LEU A 2 -4.73 17.73 6.82
C LEU A 2 -5.07 16.25 7.05
N VAL A 3 -4.34 15.35 6.40
CA VAL A 3 -4.54 13.90 6.50
C VAL A 3 -3.22 13.19 6.71
N LEU A 4 -3.23 12.21 7.61
CA LEU A 4 -2.10 11.31 7.84
C LEU A 4 -2.37 9.98 7.13
N ALA A 5 -1.50 9.60 6.20
CA ALA A 5 -1.60 8.35 5.46
C ALA A 5 -0.43 7.42 5.81
N LEU A 6 -0.66 6.11 5.84
CA LEU A 6 0.38 5.13 6.13
C LEU A 6 0.20 3.81 5.38
N ASP A 7 1.32 3.14 5.11
CA ASP A 7 1.34 1.81 4.50
C ASP A 7 2.43 0.93 5.14
N THR A 8 2.06 -0.32 5.44
CA THR A 8 2.94 -1.37 5.98
C THR A 8 2.79 -2.69 5.22
N SER A 9 2.28 -2.63 3.99
CA SER A 9 1.99 -3.81 3.16
C SER A 9 3.24 -4.44 2.55
N THR A 10 4.35 -3.72 2.57
CA THR A 10 5.65 -4.14 2.01
C THR A 10 6.73 -4.11 3.10
N PRO A 11 8.00 -4.46 2.80
CA PRO A 11 9.11 -4.22 3.73
C PRO A 11 9.27 -2.76 4.18
N ALA A 12 8.71 -1.81 3.43
CA ALA A 12 8.69 -0.41 3.82
C ALA A 12 7.58 -0.15 4.86
N CYS A 13 7.94 0.59 5.89
CA CYS A 13 7.03 1.32 6.76
C CYS A 13 7.03 2.77 6.27
N SER A 14 5.91 3.21 5.70
CA SER A 14 5.81 4.53 5.05
C SER A 14 4.68 5.33 5.69
N VAL A 15 4.93 6.62 5.93
CA VAL A 15 3.94 7.58 6.41
C VAL A 15 4.01 8.80 5.52
N ALA A 16 2.87 9.44 5.25
CA ALA A 16 2.81 10.75 4.63
C ALA A 16 1.82 11.66 5.36
N LEU A 17 2.23 12.89 5.61
CA LEU A 17 1.34 13.97 6.02
C LEU A 17 1.03 14.81 4.78
N VAL A 18 -0.25 14.97 4.46
CA VAL A 18 -0.68 15.65 3.24
C VAL A 18 -1.74 16.71 3.54
N GLN A 19 -1.68 17.81 2.79
CA GLN A 19 -2.76 18.78 2.72
C GLN A 19 -3.63 18.45 1.50
N ILE A 20 -4.83 17.92 1.74
CA ILE A 20 -5.83 17.70 0.69
C ILE A 20 -6.48 19.06 0.37
N PRO A 21 -6.43 19.56 -0.88
CA PRO A 21 -7.13 20.78 -1.28
C PRO A 21 -8.65 20.57 -1.33
N ASP A 22 -9.43 21.64 -1.51
CA ASP A 22 -10.90 21.59 -1.47
C ASP A 22 -11.51 20.77 -2.63
N ALA A 23 -10.73 20.51 -3.67
CA ALA A 23 -11.07 19.60 -4.76
C ALA A 23 -10.15 18.39 -4.73
N ALA A 24 -10.69 17.19 -4.96
CA ALA A 24 -9.90 15.96 -4.95
C ALA A 24 -8.76 16.06 -5.99
N PRO A 25 -7.49 15.94 -5.57
CA PRO A 25 -6.38 15.98 -6.50
C PRO A 25 -6.32 14.68 -7.32
N ARG A 26 -5.78 14.76 -8.54
CA ARG A 26 -5.39 13.53 -9.25
C ARG A 26 -4.30 12.81 -8.44
N PRO A 27 -4.32 11.47 -8.35
CA PRO A 27 -3.20 10.71 -7.81
C PRO A 27 -1.86 11.17 -8.41
N GLY A 28 -0.82 11.31 -7.57
CA GLY A 28 0.51 11.78 -7.99
C GLY A 28 0.67 13.30 -8.16
N ALA A 29 -0.42 14.08 -8.17
CA ALA A 29 -0.34 15.55 -8.23
C ALA A 29 -0.18 16.21 -6.85
N MET A 30 -0.41 15.45 -5.76
CA MET A 30 -0.33 15.95 -4.39
C MET A 30 1.08 15.81 -3.85
N ARG A 31 1.66 16.93 -3.37
CA ARG A 31 2.96 16.93 -2.70
C ARG A 31 2.76 16.79 -1.18
N PRO A 32 3.34 15.77 -0.52
CA PRO A 32 3.25 15.66 0.93
C PRO A 32 4.04 16.77 1.64
N LEU A 33 3.57 17.16 2.82
CA LEU A 33 4.29 18.05 3.74
C LEU A 33 5.49 17.33 4.36
N ALA A 34 5.32 16.04 4.65
CA ALA A 34 6.37 15.11 5.08
C ALA A 34 6.00 13.70 4.61
N SER A 35 6.99 12.89 4.21
CA SER A 35 6.74 11.53 3.73
C SER A 35 7.89 10.57 4.05
N PRO A 36 8.21 10.34 5.33
CA PRO A 36 9.33 9.47 5.68
C PRO A 36 9.00 7.99 5.39
N GLN A 37 10.05 7.25 5.03
CA GLN A 37 9.98 5.83 4.73
C GLN A 37 11.18 5.12 5.35
N VAL A 38 10.93 3.99 6.02
CA VAL A 38 11.97 3.12 6.57
C VAL A 38 11.76 1.71 6.04
N VAL A 39 12.78 1.13 5.41
CA VAL A 39 12.72 -0.23 4.85
C VAL A 39 13.31 -1.22 5.85
N ASP A 40 12.45 -1.85 6.66
CA ASP A 40 12.81 -2.97 7.53
C ASP A 40 11.58 -3.87 7.78
N ALA A 41 11.55 -5.02 7.11
CA ALA A 41 10.42 -5.95 7.13
C ALA A 41 10.12 -6.56 8.51
N ARG A 42 11.01 -6.42 9.50
CA ARG A 42 10.86 -7.07 10.81
C ARG A 42 10.43 -6.10 11.91
N ARG A 43 10.45 -4.80 11.66
CA ARG A 43 10.33 -3.77 12.70
C ARG A 43 9.13 -2.85 12.55
N HIS A 44 8.15 -3.17 11.71
CA HIS A 44 6.95 -2.34 11.53
C HIS A 44 6.28 -1.94 12.86
N GLY A 45 6.18 -2.89 13.81
CA GLY A 45 5.56 -2.64 15.13
C GLY A 45 6.31 -1.63 16.01
N GLU A 46 7.64 -1.57 15.89
CA GLU A 46 8.48 -0.61 16.61
C GLU A 46 8.61 0.72 15.86
N LEU A 47 8.55 0.68 14.52
CA LEU A 47 8.85 1.83 13.66
C LEU A 47 7.63 2.73 13.43
N LEU A 48 6.43 2.17 13.28
CA LEU A 48 5.30 2.93 12.75
C LEU A 48 4.90 4.10 13.67
N SER A 49 4.67 3.85 14.96
CA SER A 49 4.23 4.90 15.88
C SER A 49 5.26 6.02 16.07
N PRO A 50 6.58 5.73 16.23
CA PRO A 50 7.62 6.75 16.18
C PRO A 50 7.61 7.54 14.86
N LEU A 51 7.54 6.85 13.72
CA LEU A 51 7.54 7.49 12.41
C LEU A 51 6.37 8.47 12.25
N MET A 52 5.17 8.08 12.67
CA MET A 52 3.99 8.95 12.69
C MET A 52 4.18 10.19 13.57
N ARG A 53 4.67 10.00 14.79
CA ARG A 53 4.93 11.10 15.74
C ARG A 53 5.95 12.08 15.16
N ASP A 54 7.06 11.57 14.66
CA ASP A 54 8.18 12.38 14.17
C ASP A 54 7.75 13.12 12.89
N THR A 55 6.96 12.49 12.01
CA THR A 55 6.35 13.15 10.82
C THR A 55 5.52 14.37 11.21
N LEU A 56 4.66 14.25 12.23
CA LEU A 56 3.83 15.36 12.69
C LEU A 56 4.67 16.46 13.37
N ALA A 57 5.64 16.06 14.20
CA ALA A 57 6.50 16.97 14.92
C ALA A 57 7.39 17.81 13.99
N GLU A 58 8.01 17.18 12.98
CA GLU A 58 8.83 17.86 11.97
C GLU A 58 8.02 18.86 11.14
N ALA A 59 6.75 18.56 10.88
CA ALA A 59 5.84 19.46 10.18
C ALA A 59 5.21 20.54 11.09
N GLY A 60 5.46 20.51 12.40
CA GLY A 60 4.84 21.43 13.37
C GLY A 60 3.33 21.25 13.51
N VAL A 61 2.80 20.08 13.15
CA VAL A 61 1.37 19.76 13.16
C VAL A 61 1.01 18.98 14.42
N LYS A 62 -0.06 19.38 15.12
CA LYS A 62 -0.57 18.61 16.26
C LYS A 62 -1.51 17.51 15.74
N PRO A 63 -1.62 16.37 16.45
CA PRO A 63 -2.59 15.34 16.09
C PRO A 63 -4.03 15.86 15.96
N ALA A 64 -4.42 16.85 16.78
CA ALA A 64 -5.74 17.47 16.74
C ALA A 64 -6.01 18.34 15.50
N ASP A 65 -4.98 18.69 14.72
CA ASP A 65 -5.12 19.46 13.48
C ASP A 65 -5.44 18.54 12.28
N LEU A 66 -5.35 17.22 12.46
CA LEU A 66 -5.70 16.24 11.44
C LEU A 66 -7.22 16.14 11.27
N ALA A 67 -7.65 15.96 10.03
CA ALA A 67 -9.04 15.77 9.65
C ALA A 67 -9.39 14.31 9.32
N GLY A 68 -8.39 13.44 9.18
CA GLY A 68 -8.60 12.04 8.84
C GLY A 68 -7.31 11.23 8.77
N VAL A 69 -7.46 9.92 8.74
CA VAL A 69 -6.37 8.95 8.58
C VAL A 69 -6.63 8.08 7.37
N VAL A 70 -5.60 7.74 6.61
CA VAL A 70 -5.68 6.80 5.48
C VAL A 70 -4.69 5.66 5.70
N VAL A 71 -5.09 4.43 5.39
CA VAL A 71 -4.24 3.26 5.59
C VAL A 71 -4.28 2.30 4.40
N GLY A 72 -3.12 1.79 4.02
CA GLY A 72 -3.00 0.67 3.09
C GLY A 72 -3.58 -0.62 3.67
N LEU A 73 -4.51 -1.24 2.94
CA LEU A 73 -5.16 -2.50 3.31
C LEU A 73 -4.43 -3.75 2.80
N GLY A 74 -3.30 -3.57 2.11
CA GLY A 74 -2.61 -4.64 1.40
C GLY A 74 -3.02 -4.75 -0.07
N PRO A 75 -2.68 -5.84 -0.77
CA PRO A 75 -2.12 -7.09 -0.24
C PRO A 75 -0.70 -6.97 0.33
N GLY A 76 -0.36 -7.84 1.29
CA GLY A 76 0.90 -7.81 2.01
C GLY A 76 1.00 -8.88 3.10
N PRO A 77 2.14 -8.98 3.82
CA PRO A 77 2.30 -9.93 4.92
C PRO A 77 1.30 -9.69 6.05
N PHE A 78 0.76 -10.78 6.62
CA PHE A 78 -0.32 -10.73 7.61
C PHE A 78 0.00 -9.86 8.84
N THR A 79 1.19 -10.06 9.42
CA THR A 79 1.60 -9.35 10.64
C THR A 79 1.78 -7.85 10.40
N SER A 80 2.49 -7.45 9.34
CA SER A 80 2.76 -6.03 9.07
C SER A 80 1.49 -5.27 8.69
N LEU A 81 0.58 -5.89 7.92
CA LEU A 81 -0.72 -5.32 7.61
C LEU A 81 -1.55 -5.04 8.86
N ARG A 82 -1.63 -6.01 9.79
CA ARG A 82 -2.37 -5.81 11.04
C ARG A 82 -1.79 -4.68 11.88
N VAL A 83 -0.46 -4.58 11.95
CA VAL A 83 0.20 -3.47 12.66
C VAL A 83 -0.24 -2.13 12.07
N GLY A 84 -0.19 -1.97 10.75
CA GLY A 84 -0.60 -0.73 10.08
C GLY A 84 -2.08 -0.39 10.31
N ILE A 85 -2.96 -1.33 9.99
CA ILE A 85 -4.42 -1.13 10.05
C ILE A 85 -4.89 -0.86 11.48
N VAL A 86 -4.42 -1.63 12.47
CA VAL A 86 -4.81 -1.42 13.87
C VAL A 86 -4.26 -0.11 14.40
N THR A 87 -3.00 0.24 14.09
CA THR A 87 -2.41 1.52 14.50
C THR A 87 -3.17 2.70 13.91
N ALA A 88 -3.49 2.67 12.62
CA ALA A 88 -4.28 3.70 11.96
C ALA A 88 -5.67 3.86 12.58
N ALA A 89 -6.38 2.74 12.75
CA ALA A 89 -7.74 2.74 13.29
C ALA A 89 -7.78 3.24 14.74
N THR A 90 -6.85 2.79 15.59
CA THR A 90 -6.76 3.22 16.99
C THR A 90 -6.35 4.68 17.13
N PHE A 91 -5.40 5.15 16.31
CA PHE A 91 -5.00 6.54 16.27
C PHE A 91 -6.16 7.46 15.84
N ALA A 92 -6.89 7.09 14.78
CA ALA A 92 -8.07 7.82 14.33
C ALA A 92 -9.16 7.84 15.42
N ALA A 93 -9.46 6.69 16.02
CA ALA A 93 -10.47 6.57 17.07
C ALA A 93 -10.14 7.41 18.30
N ALA A 94 -8.87 7.43 18.73
CA ALA A 94 -8.42 8.24 19.86
C ALA A 94 -8.60 9.75 19.65
N LEU A 95 -8.63 10.20 18.39
CA LEU A 95 -8.79 11.60 17.99
C LEU A 95 -10.21 11.92 17.50
N GLY A 96 -11.13 10.95 17.47
CA GLY A 96 -12.47 11.13 16.91
C GLY A 96 -12.50 11.33 15.40
N LEU A 97 -11.49 10.84 14.67
CA LEU A 97 -11.34 10.98 13.23
C LEU A 97 -11.86 9.75 12.47
N THR A 98 -12.16 9.92 11.18
CA THR A 98 -12.41 8.78 10.27
C THR A 98 -11.08 8.16 9.80
N CYS A 99 -11.11 6.85 9.54
CA CYS A 99 -9.99 6.12 8.96
C CYS A 99 -10.45 5.43 7.67
N HIS A 100 -9.84 5.78 6.53
CA HIS A 100 -10.17 5.22 5.22
C HIS A 100 -9.11 4.21 4.79
N GLY A 101 -9.56 3.04 4.32
CA GLY A 101 -8.69 2.00 3.81
C GLY A 101 -8.58 2.04 2.29
N VAL A 102 -7.37 1.90 1.75
CA VAL A 102 -7.09 1.87 0.30
C VAL A 102 -6.22 0.65 -0.02
N CYS A 103 -6.43 0.01 -1.17
CA CYS A 103 -5.54 -1.07 -1.59
C CYS A 103 -4.12 -0.53 -1.84
N SER A 104 -3.13 -1.18 -1.24
CA SER A 104 -1.74 -0.74 -1.28
C SER A 104 -1.13 -0.76 -2.68
N LEU A 105 -1.56 -1.69 -3.56
CA LEU A 105 -1.09 -1.68 -4.95
C LEU A 105 -1.54 -0.42 -5.70
N ASP A 106 -2.66 0.21 -5.31
CA ASP A 106 -3.12 1.45 -5.93
C ASP A 106 -2.17 2.62 -5.61
N GLY A 107 -1.44 2.54 -4.49
CA GLY A 107 -0.36 3.49 -4.15
C GLY A 107 0.82 3.48 -5.12
N ILE A 108 0.89 2.49 -6.02
CA ILE A 108 1.86 2.44 -7.14
C ILE A 108 1.10 2.62 -8.46
N GLY A 109 -0.01 1.90 -8.64
CA GLY A 109 -0.72 1.82 -9.91
C GLY A 109 -1.44 3.10 -10.31
N ALA A 110 -1.95 3.88 -9.34
CA ALA A 110 -2.78 5.05 -9.63
C ALA A 110 -2.05 6.23 -10.30
N VAL A 111 -0.71 6.20 -10.31
CA VAL A 111 0.14 7.21 -10.98
C VAL A 111 0.74 6.70 -12.30
N THR A 112 0.35 5.50 -12.73
CA THR A 112 0.78 4.93 -14.01
C THR A 112 -0.06 5.44 -15.17
N SER A 113 0.47 5.31 -16.39
CA SER A 113 -0.24 5.66 -17.63
C SER A 113 -0.26 4.45 -18.57
N GLY A 114 -1.22 4.43 -19.50
CA GLY A 114 -1.44 3.28 -20.36
C GLY A 114 -1.81 2.02 -19.57
N ARG A 115 -1.65 0.86 -20.20
CA ARG A 115 -1.90 -0.44 -19.56
C ARG A 115 -0.66 -0.93 -18.82
N THR A 116 -0.69 -0.83 -17.49
CA THR A 116 0.44 -1.13 -16.61
C THR A 116 0.07 -2.18 -15.56
N GLY A 117 0.93 -3.18 -15.36
CA GLY A 117 0.83 -4.15 -14.27
C GLY A 117 1.68 -3.73 -13.09
N VAL A 118 1.18 -3.85 -11.87
CA VAL A 118 1.97 -3.67 -10.65
C VAL A 118 2.20 -5.04 -10.03
N VAL A 119 3.45 -5.37 -9.71
CA VAL A 119 3.82 -6.63 -9.04
C VAL A 119 4.66 -6.38 -7.78
N THR A 120 4.37 -7.11 -6.70
CA THR A 120 5.15 -7.11 -5.46
C THR A 120 5.29 -8.52 -4.89
N ASP A 121 6.27 -8.72 -4.01
CA ASP A 121 6.60 -10.03 -3.43
C ASP A 121 5.48 -10.55 -2.52
N ALA A 122 4.84 -11.67 -2.91
CA ALA A 122 3.89 -12.39 -2.04
C ALA A 122 4.56 -13.48 -1.20
N ARG A 123 5.89 -13.59 -1.25
CA ARG A 123 6.70 -14.71 -0.75
C ARG A 123 6.32 -16.03 -1.42
N ARG A 124 7.05 -17.09 -1.10
CA ARG A 124 6.76 -18.47 -1.54
C ARG A 124 6.65 -18.66 -3.05
N ARG A 125 7.49 -17.94 -3.80
CA ARG A 125 7.51 -18.02 -5.28
C ARG A 125 6.21 -17.55 -5.93
N GLU A 126 5.52 -16.60 -5.30
CA GLU A 126 4.31 -15.93 -5.80
C GLU A 126 4.50 -14.41 -5.79
N VAL A 127 3.64 -13.72 -6.55
CA VAL A 127 3.56 -12.26 -6.58
C VAL A 127 2.14 -11.82 -6.28
N PHE A 128 2.01 -10.71 -5.54
CA PHE A 128 0.77 -9.95 -5.53
C PHE A 128 0.78 -9.06 -6.76
N TRP A 129 -0.33 -9.00 -7.47
CA TRP A 129 -0.41 -8.27 -8.72
C TRP A 129 -1.76 -7.59 -8.93
N ALA A 130 -1.76 -6.51 -9.72
CA ALA A 130 -2.94 -5.84 -10.23
C ALA A 130 -2.64 -5.21 -11.59
N GLY A 131 -3.64 -5.12 -12.45
CA GLY A 131 -3.55 -4.42 -13.74
C GLY A 131 -4.23 -3.07 -13.67
N TYR A 132 -3.67 -2.07 -14.35
CA TYR A 132 -4.16 -0.70 -14.41
C TYR A 132 -4.25 -0.21 -15.85
N ALA A 133 -5.22 0.65 -16.14
CA ALA A 133 -5.31 1.45 -17.35
C ALA A 133 -5.42 2.93 -16.94
N ASP A 134 -4.40 3.74 -17.29
CA ASP A 134 -4.35 5.17 -16.98
C ASP A 134 -4.60 5.49 -15.50
N GLY A 135 -4.03 4.67 -14.61
CA GLY A 135 -4.16 4.81 -13.16
C GLY A 135 -5.41 4.17 -12.56
N GLU A 136 -6.38 3.73 -13.38
CA GLU A 136 -7.54 3.01 -12.91
C GLU A 136 -7.27 1.50 -12.87
N ARG A 137 -7.54 0.83 -11.75
CA ARG A 137 -7.37 -0.61 -11.63
C ARG A 137 -8.41 -1.35 -12.47
N ILE A 138 -7.95 -2.18 -13.41
CA ILE A 138 -8.79 -2.98 -14.31
C ILE A 138 -8.78 -4.49 -13.97
N ALA A 139 -7.80 -4.95 -13.19
CA ALA A 139 -7.67 -6.35 -12.79
C ALA A 139 -7.01 -6.50 -11.42
N GLY A 140 -7.34 -7.57 -10.70
CA GLY A 140 -6.86 -7.80 -9.33
C GLY A 140 -7.46 -6.82 -8.30
N PRO A 141 -6.84 -6.67 -7.12
CA PRO A 141 -5.59 -7.29 -6.69
C PRO A 141 -5.72 -8.81 -6.53
N ALA A 142 -4.72 -9.56 -6.98
CA ALA A 142 -4.68 -11.02 -6.95
C ALA A 142 -3.30 -11.55 -6.52
N VAL A 143 -3.21 -12.85 -6.24
CA VAL A 143 -1.95 -13.54 -5.91
C VAL A 143 -1.80 -14.76 -6.80
N ASP A 144 -0.67 -14.88 -7.47
CA ASP A 144 -0.39 -15.98 -8.38
C ASP A 144 1.11 -16.28 -8.44
N ARG A 145 1.46 -17.44 -9.00
CA ARG A 145 2.84 -17.68 -9.45
C ARG A 145 3.22 -16.66 -10.53
N PRO A 146 4.48 -16.18 -10.58
CA PRO A 146 4.92 -15.14 -11.51
C PRO A 146 4.49 -15.40 -12.96
N GLY A 147 4.69 -16.62 -13.47
CA GLY A 147 4.34 -16.96 -14.85
C GLY A 147 2.85 -16.83 -15.15
N ARG A 148 1.99 -17.21 -14.20
CA ARG A 148 0.54 -17.08 -14.33
C ARG A 148 0.10 -15.61 -14.22
N ALA A 149 0.65 -14.85 -13.28
CA ALA A 149 0.40 -13.42 -13.18
C ALA A 149 0.77 -12.70 -14.49
N ALA A 150 1.92 -13.04 -15.08
CA ALA A 150 2.37 -12.47 -16.35
C ALA A 150 1.49 -12.88 -17.54
N GLU A 151 0.94 -14.09 -17.55
CA GLU A 151 -0.05 -14.53 -18.55
C GLU A 151 -1.35 -13.73 -18.45
N LEU A 152 -1.89 -13.58 -17.23
CA LEU A 152 -3.14 -12.85 -16.97
C LEU A 152 -3.01 -11.37 -17.31
N LEU A 153 -1.92 -10.72 -16.88
CA LEU A 153 -1.63 -9.33 -17.23
C LEU A 153 -1.56 -9.12 -18.75
N ARG A 154 -0.88 -10.02 -19.49
CA ARG A 154 -0.82 -9.94 -20.96
C ARG A 154 -2.18 -10.16 -21.62
N ALA A 155 -3.02 -11.05 -21.08
CA ALA A 155 -4.38 -11.24 -21.56
C ALA A 155 -5.23 -9.97 -21.40
N ASP A 156 -4.96 -9.18 -20.35
CA ASP A 156 -5.53 -7.85 -20.15
C ASP A 156 -4.79 -6.74 -20.93
N GLY A 157 -3.96 -7.08 -21.92
CA GLY A 157 -3.25 -6.11 -22.76
C GLY A 157 -2.27 -5.22 -22.00
N VAL A 158 -1.74 -5.68 -20.86
CA VAL A 158 -0.69 -4.98 -20.12
C VAL A 158 0.65 -5.18 -20.82
N ASP A 159 1.24 -4.06 -21.24
CA ASP A 159 2.50 -4.04 -21.99
C ASP A 159 3.71 -3.72 -21.10
N VAL A 160 3.46 -2.99 -20.01
CA VAL A 160 4.46 -2.54 -19.03
C VAL A 160 4.16 -3.11 -17.67
N VAL A 161 5.17 -3.64 -16.98
CA VAL A 161 5.03 -4.07 -15.58
C VAL A 161 6.00 -3.27 -14.72
N VAL A 162 5.55 -2.85 -13.54
CA VAL A 162 6.30 -2.07 -12.54
C VAL A 162 6.18 -2.71 -11.15
N GLY A 163 6.97 -2.20 -10.20
CA GLY A 163 6.90 -2.59 -8.79
C GLY A 163 8.04 -3.52 -8.35
N PRO A 164 8.20 -3.71 -7.03
CA PRO A 164 9.38 -4.37 -6.45
C PRO A 164 9.46 -5.87 -6.76
N GLY A 165 8.35 -6.49 -7.18
CA GLY A 165 8.32 -7.91 -7.55
C GLY A 165 9.11 -8.24 -8.82
N LEU A 166 9.40 -7.24 -9.66
CA LEU A 166 10.17 -7.43 -10.89
C LEU A 166 11.58 -7.97 -10.64
N ALA A 167 12.27 -7.41 -9.64
CA ALA A 167 13.64 -7.78 -9.31
C ALA A 167 13.78 -9.24 -8.86
N LEU A 168 12.67 -9.87 -8.43
CA LEU A 168 12.65 -11.27 -8.00
C LEU A 168 12.45 -12.25 -9.16
N TYR A 169 11.87 -11.81 -10.28
CA TYR A 169 11.52 -12.67 -11.42
C TYR A 169 11.80 -11.98 -12.77
N PRO A 170 13.05 -11.55 -13.04
CA PRO A 170 13.38 -10.79 -14.24
C PRO A 170 13.07 -11.54 -15.54
N ASP A 171 13.24 -12.87 -15.55
CA ASP A 171 12.98 -13.70 -16.73
C ASP A 171 11.48 -13.80 -17.08
N VAL A 172 10.60 -13.59 -16.10
CA VAL A 172 9.14 -13.71 -16.26
C VAL A 172 8.52 -12.39 -16.71
N PHE A 173 9.10 -11.28 -16.27
CA PHE A 173 8.66 -9.92 -16.56
C PHE A 173 9.74 -9.17 -17.37
N PRO A 174 10.02 -9.58 -18.63
CA PRO A 174 11.13 -9.04 -19.43
C PRO A 174 10.91 -7.59 -19.92
N ASN A 175 9.66 -7.13 -20.00
CA ASN A 175 9.31 -5.75 -20.35
C ASN A 175 9.52 -4.83 -19.15
N VAL A 176 10.78 -4.67 -18.76
CA VAL A 176 11.23 -3.80 -17.69
C VAL A 176 11.31 -2.39 -18.25
N VAL A 177 10.36 -1.51 -17.90
CA VAL A 177 10.66 -0.08 -17.91
C VAL A 177 11.30 0.24 -16.58
N ALA A 178 12.63 0.08 -16.50
CA ALA A 178 13.42 0.89 -15.60
C ALA A 178 13.27 2.32 -16.13
N ALA A 179 12.41 3.11 -15.47
CA ALA A 179 12.19 4.55 -15.65
C ALA A 179 12.79 5.16 -16.94
N GLY A 180 11.97 5.38 -17.97
CA GLY A 180 12.42 6.19 -19.11
C GLY A 180 11.79 5.89 -20.47
N ALA A 181 10.47 5.99 -20.60
CA ALA A 181 9.82 6.19 -21.91
C ALA A 181 8.49 6.94 -21.71
N GLY A 182 8.58 8.13 -21.11
CA GLY A 182 7.44 8.99 -20.75
C GLY A 182 7.77 9.73 -19.47
N ALA A 183 7.95 11.05 -19.54
CA ALA A 183 8.33 11.87 -18.40
C ALA A 183 7.35 11.71 -17.24
N GLY A 184 7.82 11.23 -16.08
CA GLY A 184 7.13 11.45 -14.80
C GLY A 184 7.12 10.31 -13.79
N VAL A 185 7.26 9.04 -14.20
CA VAL A 185 7.13 7.92 -13.26
C VAL A 185 8.50 7.38 -12.86
N ALA A 186 9.10 7.96 -11.81
CA ALA A 186 10.09 7.21 -11.05
C ALA A 186 9.41 5.91 -10.59
N ALA A 187 9.97 4.75 -10.91
CA ALA A 187 9.34 3.47 -10.58
C ALA A 187 9.18 3.37 -9.06
N ALA A 188 7.96 3.63 -8.56
CA ALA A 188 7.67 3.56 -7.14
C ALA A 188 7.93 2.13 -6.66
N GLN A 189 8.94 1.97 -5.81
CA GLN A 189 9.34 0.65 -5.30
C GLN A 189 8.39 0.15 -4.20
N TYR A 190 7.62 1.06 -3.61
CA TYR A 190 6.68 0.78 -2.52
C TYR A 190 5.43 1.64 -2.71
N PRO A 191 4.29 1.23 -2.13
CA PRO A 191 3.08 2.05 -2.07
C PRO A 191 3.37 3.44 -1.50
N ASP A 192 2.98 4.48 -2.22
CA ASP A 192 3.10 5.86 -1.75
C ASP A 192 1.87 6.26 -0.92
N PRO A 193 2.01 6.53 0.40
CA PRO A 193 0.88 6.94 1.22
C PRO A 193 0.23 8.26 0.77
N ALA A 194 0.95 9.17 0.11
CA ALA A 194 0.34 10.38 -0.45
C ALA A 194 -0.60 10.05 -1.62
N VAL A 195 -0.27 9.04 -2.43
CA VAL A 195 -1.15 8.51 -3.47
C VAL A 195 -2.39 7.86 -2.84
N LEU A 196 -2.23 7.08 -1.77
CA LEU A 196 -3.37 6.50 -1.02
C LEU A 196 -4.30 7.61 -0.50
N ALA A 197 -3.75 8.69 0.04
CA ALA A 197 -4.54 9.83 0.50
C ALA A 197 -5.28 10.55 -0.65
N ALA A 198 -4.66 10.70 -1.82
CA ALA A 198 -5.34 11.24 -2.99
C ALA A 198 -6.52 10.37 -3.43
N LEU A 199 -6.36 9.04 -3.38
CA LEU A 199 -7.43 8.08 -3.70
C LEU A 199 -8.60 8.11 -2.71
N ALA A 200 -8.31 8.36 -1.42
CA ALA A 200 -9.34 8.53 -0.38
C ALA A 200 -9.94 9.94 -0.36
N ALA A 201 -9.30 10.93 -1.01
CA ALA A 201 -9.71 12.35 -0.95
C ALA A 201 -11.18 12.59 -1.35
N PRO A 202 -11.76 11.94 -2.39
CA PRO A 202 -13.16 12.14 -2.71
C PRO A 202 -14.12 11.78 -1.57
N ASP A 203 -13.82 10.73 -0.81
CA ASP A 203 -14.65 10.29 0.32
C ASP A 203 -14.49 11.21 1.53
N LEU A 204 -13.25 11.58 1.82
CA LEU A 204 -12.90 12.50 2.91
C LEU A 204 -13.54 13.88 2.70
N LEU A 205 -13.41 14.46 1.50
CA LEU A 205 -13.98 15.77 1.16
C LEU A 205 -15.50 15.79 1.20
N ALA A 206 -16.14 14.66 0.86
CA ALA A 206 -17.58 14.52 0.90
C ALA A 206 -18.12 14.10 2.28
N GLY A 207 -17.25 13.87 3.28
CA GLY A 207 -17.65 13.39 4.60
C GLY A 207 -18.32 12.00 4.57
N ARG A 208 -18.00 11.16 3.57
CA ARG A 208 -18.57 9.82 3.46
C ARG A 208 -18.01 8.92 4.56
N ALA A 209 -18.88 8.13 5.19
CA ALA A 209 -18.46 7.15 6.16
C ALA A 209 -17.49 6.13 5.52
N PRO A 210 -16.36 5.80 6.16
CA PRO A 210 -15.43 4.83 5.61
C PRO A 210 -16.05 3.43 5.58
N ALA A 211 -15.69 2.65 4.56
CA ALA A 211 -15.94 1.22 4.55
C ALA A 211 -15.19 0.52 5.70
N PRO A 212 -15.62 -0.68 6.14
CA PRO A 212 -14.88 -1.46 7.12
C PRO A 212 -13.42 -1.68 6.69
N LEU A 213 -12.47 -1.48 7.61
CA LEU A 213 -11.04 -1.69 7.38
C LEU A 213 -10.70 -3.18 7.29
N THR A 214 -11.16 -3.81 6.21
CA THR A 214 -10.98 -5.25 5.95
C THR A 214 -9.64 -5.45 5.23
N PRO A 215 -8.66 -6.14 5.83
CA PRO A 215 -7.39 -6.39 5.18
C PRO A 215 -7.57 -7.24 3.91
N ILE A 216 -6.83 -6.92 2.85
CA ILE A 216 -6.81 -7.65 1.58
C ILE A 216 -5.87 -8.86 1.72
N TYR A 217 -6.33 -9.87 2.46
CA TYR A 217 -5.65 -11.15 2.60
C TYR A 217 -5.95 -12.06 1.41
N LEU A 218 -5.10 -11.99 0.39
CA LEU A 218 -5.22 -12.85 -0.79
C LEU A 218 -4.69 -14.28 -0.55
N ARG A 219 -4.00 -14.48 0.58
CA ARG A 219 -3.57 -15.79 1.06
C ARG A 219 -4.13 -16.04 2.46
N ARG A 220 -4.54 -17.29 2.73
CA ARG A 220 -4.82 -17.73 4.10
C ARG A 220 -3.49 -17.74 4.90
N PRO A 221 -3.49 -17.38 6.19
CA PRO A 221 -2.32 -17.56 7.05
C PRO A 221 -1.90 -19.03 7.06
N ASP A 222 -0.59 -19.30 6.96
CA ASP A 222 -0.08 -20.65 7.25
C ASP A 222 -0.07 -20.83 8.76
N VAL A 223 -1.18 -21.32 9.29
CA VAL A 223 -1.17 -21.98 10.58
C VAL A 223 -1.05 -23.46 10.26
N ALA A 224 0.12 -24.04 10.49
CA ALA A 224 0.22 -25.48 10.63
C ALA A 224 -0.56 -25.89 11.89
N GLU A 225 -1.39 -26.93 11.80
CA GLU A 225 -2.00 -27.51 13.00
C GLU A 225 -0.88 -27.84 14.00
N PRO A 226 -1.01 -27.48 15.30
CA PRO A 226 -0.03 -27.84 16.29
C PRO A 226 0.21 -29.34 16.25
N HIS A 227 1.46 -29.77 16.10
CA HIS A 227 1.78 -31.17 16.27
C HIS A 227 1.27 -31.62 17.65
N PRO A 228 0.63 -32.81 17.74
CA PRO A 228 0.15 -33.32 19.01
C PRO A 228 1.30 -33.31 20.03
N ALA A 229 1.00 -32.84 21.24
CA ALA A 229 1.99 -32.76 22.31
C ALA A 229 2.70 -34.11 22.46
N LYS A 230 4.04 -34.10 22.54
CA LYS A 230 4.80 -35.32 22.83
C LYS A 230 4.28 -35.90 24.15
N ALA A 231 3.83 -37.15 24.11
CA ALA A 231 3.48 -37.88 25.32
C ALA A 231 4.74 -37.99 26.19
N VAL A 232 4.69 -37.41 27.39
CA VAL A 232 5.69 -37.64 28.43
C VAL A 232 5.35 -38.99 29.05
N THR A 233 6.06 -40.04 28.65
CA THR A 233 6.04 -41.30 29.39
C THR A 233 6.87 -41.11 30.65
N GLY A 234 6.21 -41.18 31.81
CA GLY A 234 6.85 -41.26 33.12
C GLY A 234 7.44 -42.62 33.42
#